data_AF-A0A2G9RLV1-F1
#
_entry.id   AF-A0A2G9RLV1-F1
#
_cell.length_a   1.000
_cell.length_b   1.000
_cell.length_c   1.000
_cell.angle_alpha   90.00
_cell.angle_beta   90.00
_cell.angle_gamma   90.00
#
_symmetry.space_group_name_H-M   'P 1'
#
loop_
_entity.id
_entity.type
_entity.pdbx_description
1 polymer ?
#
loop_
_entity_poly.entity_id
_entity_poly.type
_entity_poly.pdbx_seq_one_letter_code
_entity_poly.pdbx_strand_id
1 'polypeptide(L)'
;MVCLPQAVQLLMCDLLLVTRTNIWQQQQQKSAGQQPSPIHPACPQELRGFQLDLSSLRRLAQSFRPAMRRVFLHEATARLMAGASPTRTHQLLDRSLRRRVPLSSKEGG
;
A
#
# COMPACT_ATOMS: atom_id res chain seq x y z
N MET A 1 -24.87 12.61 -12.89
CA MET A 1 -24.87 13.83 -12.04
C MET A 1 -23.73 13.66 -11.03
N VAL A 2 -22.68 14.48 -11.12
CA VAL A 2 -21.55 14.40 -10.17
C VAL A 2 -21.98 15.10 -8.89
N CYS A 3 -21.97 14.39 -7.75
CA CYS A 3 -22.18 15.00 -6.46
C CYS A 3 -20.95 15.84 -6.09
N LEU A 4 -20.97 17.12 -6.45
CA LEU A 4 -19.90 18.10 -6.15
C LEU A 4 -19.36 17.99 -4.71
N PRO A 5 -20.20 17.88 -3.65
CA PRO A 5 -19.68 17.72 -2.29
C PRO A 5 -18.84 16.46 -2.08
N GLN A 6 -19.29 15.32 -2.63
CA GLN A 6 -18.55 14.06 -2.53
C GLN A 6 -17.26 14.09 -3.35
N ALA A 7 -17.25 14.78 -4.49
CA ALA A 7 -16.05 14.99 -5.30
C ALA A 7 -15.01 15.86 -4.57
N VAL A 8 -15.45 16.93 -3.90
CA VAL A 8 -14.57 17.77 -3.07
C VAL A 8 -14.05 16.98 -1.87
N GLN A 9 -14.90 16.22 -1.18
CA GLN A 9 -14.49 15.37 -0.06
C GLN A 9 -13.47 14.30 -0.50
N LEU A 10 -13.68 13.69 -1.68
CA LEU A 10 -12.72 12.75 -2.27
C LEU A 10 -11.37 13.42 -2.51
N LEU A 11 -11.36 14.61 -3.11
CA LEU A 11 -10.13 15.36 -3.37
C LEU A 11 -9.39 15.67 -2.05
N MET A 12 -10.10 16.12 -1.02
CA MET A 12 -9.49 16.42 0.28
C MET A 12 -8.89 15.16 0.94
N CYS A 13 -9.63 14.04 0.95
CA CYS A 13 -9.11 12.77 1.46
C CYS A 13 -7.87 12.30 0.67
N ASP A 14 -7.89 12.43 -0.66
CA ASP A 14 -6.76 12.05 -1.52
C ASP A 14 -5.52 12.91 -1.23
N LEU A 15 -5.69 14.23 -1.11
CA LEU A 15 -4.60 15.15 -0.77
C LEU A 15 -3.98 14.88 0.60
N LEU A 16 -4.79 14.58 1.62
CA LEU A 16 -4.29 14.23 2.96
C LEU A 16 -3.42 12.96 2.90
N LEU A 17 -3.90 11.92 2.22
CA LEU A 17 -3.20 10.64 2.09
C LEU A 17 -1.92 10.78 1.24
N VAL A 18 -1.96 11.51 0.14
CA VAL A 18 -0.78 11.81 -0.69
C VAL A 18 0.26 12.59 0.12
N THR A 19 -0.16 13.62 0.86
CA THR A 19 0.75 14.42 1.69
C THR A 19 1.46 13.57 2.74
N ARG A 20 0.73 12.73 3.47
CA ARG A 20 1.34 11.83 4.46
C ARG A 20 2.33 10.84 3.83
N THR A 21 1.98 10.31 2.66
CA THR A 21 2.86 9.41 1.90
C THR A 21 4.15 10.12 1.54
N ASN A 22 4.08 11.35 1.05
CA ASN A 22 5.24 12.15 0.67
C ASN A 22 6.13 12.46 1.89
N ILE A 23 5.54 12.83 3.03
CA ILE A 23 6.30 13.09 4.27
C ILE A 23 7.07 11.84 4.71
N TRP A 24 6.40 10.68 4.73
CA TRP A 24 7.01 9.40 5.06
C TRP A 24 8.16 9.04 4.09
N GLN A 25 7.95 9.18 2.78
CA GLN A 25 8.98 8.93 1.77
C GLN A 25 10.18 9.87 1.90
N GLN A 26 9.95 11.15 2.21
CA GLN A 26 11.03 12.10 2.46
C GLN A 26 11.88 11.72 3.67
N GLN A 27 11.26 11.20 4.73
CA GLN A 27 11.99 10.71 5.91
C GLN A 27 12.81 9.45 5.60
N GLN A 28 12.28 8.55 4.75
CA GLN A 28 13.05 7.41 4.27
C GLN A 28 14.31 7.85 3.51
N GLN A 29 14.18 8.81 2.59
CA GLN A 29 15.30 9.31 1.80
C GLN A 29 16.40 9.93 2.66
N LYS A 30 16.03 10.61 3.76
CA LYS A 30 17.00 11.17 4.72
C LYS A 30 17.74 10.10 5.52
N SER A 31 17.13 8.95 5.72
CA SER A 31 17.71 7.83 6.48
C SER A 31 18.53 6.87 5.60
N ALA A 32 18.25 6.87 4.30
CA ALA A 32 18.87 6.02 3.28
C ALA A 32 20.07 6.73 2.63
N GLY A 33 21.23 6.73 3.27
CA GLY A 33 22.46 7.18 2.62
C GLY A 33 22.78 6.31 1.40
N GLN A 34 22.75 6.92 0.19
CA GLN A 34 23.24 6.49 -1.16
C GLN A 34 23.00 5.04 -1.66
N GLN A 35 22.49 4.12 -0.85
CA GLN A 35 22.19 2.75 -1.21
C GLN A 35 20.67 2.54 -1.22
N PRO A 36 20.13 1.70 -2.13
CA PRO A 36 18.72 1.34 -2.13
C PRO A 36 18.42 0.50 -0.88
N SER A 37 18.10 1.17 0.22
CA SER A 37 17.69 0.54 1.47
C SER A 37 16.27 0.00 1.36
N PRO A 38 15.94 -1.09 2.08
CA PRO A 38 14.57 -1.61 2.14
C PRO A 38 13.58 -0.53 2.60
N ILE A 39 12.34 -0.58 2.09
CA ILE A 39 11.25 0.31 2.52
C ILE A 39 11.08 0.16 4.04
N HIS A 40 11.39 1.22 4.78
CA HIS A 40 11.26 1.23 6.24
C HIS A 40 9.83 1.53 6.66
N PRO A 41 9.27 0.81 7.65
CA PRO A 41 7.95 1.11 8.16
C PRO A 41 7.89 2.55 8.70
N ALA A 42 6.74 3.20 8.52
CA ALA A 42 6.45 4.49 9.14
C ALA A 42 6.43 4.36 10.66
N CYS A 43 6.68 5.45 11.39
CA CYS A 43 6.54 5.41 12.83
C CYS A 43 5.06 5.19 13.23
N PRO A 44 4.77 4.64 14.44
CA PRO A 44 3.40 4.29 14.83
C PRO A 44 2.41 5.46 14.78
N GLN A 45 2.87 6.68 15.07
CA GLN A 45 2.04 7.89 15.04
C GLN A 45 1.63 8.27 13.60
N GLU A 46 2.58 8.23 12.66
CA GLU A 46 2.32 8.54 11.26
C GLU A 46 1.39 7.51 10.62
N LEU A 47 1.64 6.22 10.88
CA LEU A 47 0.80 5.13 10.38
C LEU A 47 -0.62 5.24 10.94
N ARG A 48 -0.77 5.51 12.24
CA ARG A 48 -2.10 5.70 12.86
C ARG A 48 -2.87 6.81 12.17
N GLY A 49 -2.25 7.96 11.98
CA GLY A 49 -2.94 9.08 11.34
C GLY A 49 -3.26 8.80 9.86
N PHE A 50 -2.39 8.11 9.14
CA PHE A 50 -2.69 7.64 7.77
C PHE A 50 -3.93 6.72 7.75
N GLN A 51 -4.03 5.79 8.70
CA GLN A 51 -5.17 4.88 8.83
C GLN A 51 -6.48 5.61 9.17
N LEU A 52 -6.42 6.68 9.97
CA LEU A 52 -7.58 7.53 10.25
C LEU A 52 -8.11 8.20 8.99
N ASP A 53 -7.23 8.79 8.17
CA ASP A 53 -7.64 9.42 6.91
C ASP A 53 -8.17 8.39 5.90
N LEU A 54 -7.53 7.21 5.83
CA LEU A 54 -7.99 6.10 5.01
C LEU A 54 -9.38 5.59 5.46
N SER A 55 -9.67 5.61 6.77
CA SER A 55 -11.00 5.28 7.28
C SER A 55 -12.07 6.25 6.79
N SER A 56 -11.73 7.55 6.69
CA SER A 56 -12.62 8.59 6.16
C SER A 56 -12.90 8.39 4.68
N LEU A 57 -11.87 8.05 3.90
CA LEU A 57 -12.02 7.69 2.49
C LEU A 57 -12.89 6.44 2.28
N ARG A 58 -12.72 5.41 3.14
CA ARG A 58 -13.57 4.19 3.11
C ARG A 58 -15.04 4.52 3.39
N ARG A 59 -15.33 5.36 4.39
CA ARG A 59 -16.70 5.82 4.67
C ARG A 59 -17.30 6.57 3.49
N LEU A 60 -16.53 7.46 2.85
CA LEU A 60 -16.99 8.15 1.62
C LEU A 60 -17.32 7.15 0.51
N ALA A 61 -16.48 6.13 0.31
CA ALA A 61 -16.67 5.15 -0.74
C ALA A 61 -17.94 4.29 -0.59
N GLN A 62 -18.53 4.20 0.62
CA GLN A 62 -19.81 3.53 0.84
C GLN A 62 -20.97 4.23 0.11
N SER A 63 -20.92 5.56 -0.01
CA SER A 63 -21.96 6.37 -0.67
C SER A 63 -21.52 6.97 -2.00
N PHE A 64 -20.22 6.92 -2.32
CA PHE A 64 -19.63 7.47 -3.54
C PHE A 64 -18.67 6.47 -4.18
N ARG A 65 -19.22 5.55 -5.00
CA ARG A 65 -18.46 4.47 -5.66
C ARG A 65 -17.16 4.92 -6.37
N PRO A 66 -17.08 6.09 -7.03
CA PRO A 66 -15.82 6.54 -7.66
C PRO A 66 -14.63 6.62 -6.70
N ALA A 67 -14.85 6.76 -5.39
CA ALA A 67 -13.79 6.77 -4.38
C ALA A 67 -13.10 5.41 -4.18
N MET A 68 -13.72 4.29 -4.58
CA MET A 68 -13.17 2.95 -4.33
C MET A 68 -11.78 2.74 -4.94
N ARG A 69 -11.53 3.27 -6.14
CA ARG A 69 -10.19 3.19 -6.76
C ARG A 69 -9.11 3.83 -5.88
N ARG A 70 -9.44 4.93 -5.20
CA ARG A 70 -8.51 5.60 -4.27
C ARG A 70 -8.34 4.82 -2.98
N VAL A 71 -9.40 4.16 -2.47
CA VAL A 71 -9.30 3.27 -1.30
C VAL A 71 -8.25 2.20 -1.55
N PHE A 72 -8.34 1.47 -2.68
CA PHE A 72 -7.40 0.39 -2.98
C PHE A 72 -5.95 0.86 -3.10
N LEU A 73 -5.73 2.02 -3.73
CA LEU A 73 -4.39 2.59 -3.88
C LEU A 73 -3.79 2.92 -2.51
N HIS A 74 -4.54 3.65 -1.67
CA HIS A 74 -4.04 4.07 -0.37
C HIS A 74 -3.97 2.92 0.65
N GLU A 75 -4.75 1.86 0.48
CA GLU A 75 -4.58 0.61 1.24
C GLU A 75 -3.25 -0.08 0.93
N ALA A 76 -2.84 -0.11 -0.34
CA ALA A 76 -1.53 -0.63 -0.71
C ALA A 76 -0.42 0.20 -0.04
N THR A 77 -0.53 1.53 -0.06
CA THR A 77 0.39 2.42 0.66
C THR A 77 0.41 2.16 2.16
N ALA A 78 -0.75 1.98 2.82
CA ALA A 78 -0.81 1.66 4.24
C ALA A 78 -0.05 0.38 4.59
N ARG A 79 -0.13 -0.64 3.72
CA ARG A 79 0.61 -1.90 3.91
C ARG A 79 2.11 -1.68 3.78
N LEU A 80 2.56 -0.87 2.82
CA LEU A 80 3.97 -0.50 2.68
C LEU A 80 4.48 0.29 3.90
N MET A 81 3.69 1.27 4.38
CA MET A 81 3.98 2.02 5.60
C MET A 81 4.01 1.11 6.84
N ALA A 82 3.24 0.03 6.87
CA ALA A 82 3.30 -0.99 7.93
C ALA A 82 4.48 -1.97 7.77
N GLY A 83 5.34 -1.81 6.75
CA GLY A 83 6.52 -2.63 6.52
C GLY A 83 6.28 -3.89 5.68
N ALA A 84 5.14 -4.01 5.00
CA ALA A 84 4.94 -5.08 4.04
C ALA A 84 5.95 -4.94 2.87
N SER A 85 6.68 -6.01 2.56
CA SER A 85 7.63 -6.04 1.44
C SER A 85 7.04 -6.85 0.27
N PRO A 86 6.68 -6.21 -0.86
CA PRO A 86 6.18 -6.90 -2.04
C PRO A 86 7.15 -7.95 -2.57
N THR A 87 8.45 -7.64 -2.58
CA THR A 87 9.52 -8.53 -3.05
C THR A 87 9.66 -9.77 -2.16
N ARG A 88 9.62 -9.59 -0.83
CA ARG A 88 9.68 -10.73 0.12
C ARG A 88 8.48 -11.66 -0.08
N THR A 89 7.28 -11.10 -0.23
CA THR A 89 6.08 -11.89 -0.51
C THR A 89 6.22 -12.64 -1.85
N HIS A 90 6.67 -11.97 -2.90
CA HIS A 90 6.88 -12.58 -4.21
C HIS A 90 7.94 -13.71 -4.17
N GLN A 91 9.04 -13.53 -3.44
CA GLN A 91 10.07 -14.57 -3.27
C GLN A 91 9.55 -15.79 -2.50
N LEU A 92 8.76 -15.57 -1.45
CA LEU A 92 8.16 -16.67 -0.68
C LEU A 92 7.11 -17.42 -1.51
N LEU A 93 6.33 -16.71 -2.32
CA LEU A 93 5.39 -17.31 -3.27
C LEU A 93 6.12 -18.14 -4.33
N ASP A 94 7.15 -17.60 -4.98
CA ASP A 94 7.94 -18.32 -5.99
C ASP A 94 8.56 -19.60 -5.42
N ARG A 95 9.14 -19.50 -4.21
CA ARG A 95 9.66 -20.68 -3.47
C ARG A 95 8.59 -21.70 -3.12
N SER A 96 7.38 -21.25 -2.82
CA SER A 96 6.26 -22.14 -2.49
C SER A 96 5.72 -22.84 -3.74
N LEU A 97 5.65 -22.13 -4.87
CA LEU A 97 5.25 -22.69 -6.16
C LEU A 97 6.27 -23.70 -6.68
N ARG A 98 7.57 -23.38 -6.63
CA ARG A 98 8.63 -24.33 -7.00
C ARG A 98 8.61 -25.62 -6.18
N ARG A 99 8.27 -25.54 -4.89
CA ARG A 99 8.09 -26.73 -4.03
C ARG A 99 6.83 -27.53 -4.32
N ARG A 100 5.81 -26.92 -4.92
CA ARG A 100 4.57 -27.59 -5.31
C ARG A 100 4.63 -28.24 -6.68
N VAL A 101 5.57 -27.86 -7.55
CA VAL A 101 5.86 -28.60 -8.78
C VAL A 101 6.54 -29.89 -8.33
N PRO A 102 5.90 -31.07 -8.40
CA PRO A 102 6.61 -32.32 -8.20
C PRO A 102 7.65 -32.38 -9.31
N LEU A 103 8.89 -32.72 -8.97
CA LEU A 103 9.81 -33.24 -9.96
C LEU A 103 9.11 -34.47 -10.51
N SER A 104 8.48 -34.34 -11.69
CA SER A 104 8.07 -35.48 -12.48
C SER A 104 9.37 -36.19 -12.85
N SER A 105 9.81 -37.09 -11.98
CA SER A 105 10.80 -38.10 -12.28
C SER A 105 10.26 -38.89 -13.46
N LYS A 106 10.61 -38.45 -14.66
CA LYS A 106 10.63 -39.32 -15.83
C LYS A 106 12.02 -39.95 -15.86
N GLU A 107 12.22 -40.86 -14.92
CA GLU A 107 13.17 -41.95 -15.05
C GLU A 107 12.34 -43.15 -15.50
N GLY A 108 12.67 -43.74 -16.65
CA GLY A 108 12.03 -44.96 -17.11
C GLY A 108 12.16 -45.20 -18.61
N GLY A 109 13.09 -46.10 -18.96
CA GLY A 109 13.03 -46.97 -20.14
C GLY A 109 13.87 -46.53 -21.32
#